data_AF-A0AAU4JY55-F1
#
_entry.id   AF-A0AAU4JY55-F1
#
_cell.length_a   1.000
_cell.length_b   1.000
_cell.length_c   1.000
_cell.angle_alpha   90.00
_cell.angle_beta   90.00
_cell.angle_gamma   90.00
#
_symmetry.space_group_name_H-M   'P 1'
#
loop_
_entity.id
_entity.type
_entity.pdbx_description
1 polymer ?
#
loop_
_entity_poly.entity_id
_entity_poly.type
_entity_poly.pdbx_seq_one_letter_code
_entity_poly.pdbx_strand_id
1 'polypeptide(L)'
;MSSDAEVADAVVAAATSVPGVTGLNSGRFGEVATYAAGRRIVGVRLQEFSGEVHIEVDLSRNVMDTAEGVRAATEKASGRTMTVIVEDVTVADPPAGEHTEHENVPGAQDPSGLSAADGDR
;
A
#
# COMPACT_ATOMS: atom_id res chain seq x y z
N MET A 1 -33.63 0.09 0.69
CA MET A 1 -32.40 0.88 0.53
C MET A 1 -31.40 0.28 1.50
N SER A 2 -30.32 -0.31 1.01
CA SER A 2 -29.26 -0.81 1.91
C SER A 2 -28.69 0.36 2.69
N SER A 3 -28.40 0.15 3.97
CA SER A 3 -27.70 1.12 4.78
C SER A 3 -26.30 1.37 4.24
N ASP A 4 -25.74 2.55 4.50
CA ASP A 4 -24.34 2.84 4.13
C ASP A 4 -23.35 1.86 4.77
N ALA A 5 -23.71 1.25 5.90
CA ALA A 5 -22.92 0.20 6.53
C ALA A 5 -22.86 -1.08 5.69
N GLU A 6 -24.01 -1.53 5.17
CA GLU A 6 -24.08 -2.71 4.30
C GLU A 6 -23.38 -2.45 2.96
N VAL A 7 -23.51 -1.24 2.42
CA VAL A 7 -22.81 -0.83 1.20
C VAL A 7 -21.30 -0.78 1.44
N ALA A 8 -20.84 -0.22 2.56
CA ALA A 8 -19.42 -0.14 2.88
C ALA A 8 -18.81 -1.53 3.07
N ASP A 9 -19.49 -2.46 3.75
CA ASP A 9 -19.03 -3.84 3.87
C ASP A 9 -18.93 -4.53 2.49
N ALA A 10 -19.91 -4.30 1.61
CA ALA A 10 -19.87 -4.84 0.25
C ALA A 10 -18.70 -4.28 -0.57
N VAL A 11 -18.39 -2.98 -0.41
CA VAL A 11 -17.22 -2.35 -1.04
C VAL A 11 -15.91 -2.94 -0.52
N VAL A 12 -15.78 -3.15 0.79
CA VAL A 12 -14.61 -3.79 1.40
C VAL A 12 -14.39 -5.20 0.82
N ALA A 13 -15.44 -6.01 0.81
CA ALA A 13 -15.38 -7.37 0.28
C ALA A 13 -15.02 -7.38 -1.21
N ALA A 14 -15.59 -6.46 -2.01
CA ALA A 14 -15.28 -6.35 -3.42
C ALA A 14 -13.82 -5.92 -3.67
N ALA A 15 -13.35 -4.87 -2.98
CA ALA A 15 -11.97 -4.37 -3.15
C ALA A 15 -10.93 -5.43 -2.80
N THR A 16 -11.08 -6.09 -1.64
CA THR A 16 -10.14 -7.12 -1.17
C THR A 16 -10.18 -8.42 -1.97
N SER A 17 -11.20 -8.61 -2.82
CA SER A 17 -11.26 -9.75 -3.74
C SER A 17 -10.44 -9.58 -5.02
N VAL A 18 -9.97 -8.35 -5.30
CA VAL A 18 -9.21 -8.06 -6.52
C VAL A 18 -7.75 -8.52 -6.35
N PRO A 19 -7.23 -9.38 -7.25
CA PRO A 19 -5.84 -9.82 -7.19
C PRO A 19 -4.88 -8.63 -7.24
N GLY A 20 -3.99 -8.54 -6.25
CA GLY A 20 -3.02 -7.44 -6.13
C GLY A 20 -3.36 -6.42 -5.05
N VAL A 21 -4.56 -6.46 -4.47
CA VAL A 21 -4.85 -5.71 -3.25
C VAL A 21 -4.29 -6.46 -2.05
N THR A 22 -3.43 -5.82 -1.26
CA THR A 22 -2.79 -6.41 -0.08
C THR A 22 -3.42 -5.94 1.22
N GLY A 23 -4.19 -4.85 1.20
CA GLY A 23 -4.83 -4.28 2.36
C GLY A 23 -5.74 -3.10 2.03
N LEU A 24 -6.48 -2.65 3.04
CA LEU A 24 -7.21 -1.38 3.02
C LEU A 24 -6.59 -0.44 4.05
N ASN A 25 -6.39 0.81 3.68
CA ASN A 25 -5.73 1.78 4.52
C ASN A 25 -6.74 2.83 5.03
N SER A 26 -6.67 3.18 6.32
CA SER A 26 -7.54 4.20 6.92
C SER A 26 -7.11 5.65 6.62
N GLY A 27 -6.08 5.85 5.79
CA GLY A 27 -5.34 7.10 5.70
C GLY A 27 -4.42 7.31 6.92
N ARG A 28 -3.46 8.24 6.78
CA ARG A 28 -2.38 8.47 7.76
C ARG A 28 -2.86 8.76 9.19
N PHE A 29 -4.02 9.41 9.36
CA PHE A 29 -4.61 9.68 10.69
C PHE A 29 -5.92 8.94 10.93
N GLY A 30 -6.27 7.98 10.08
CA GLY A 30 -7.56 7.30 10.17
C GLY A 30 -8.75 8.09 9.61
N GLU A 31 -8.51 9.13 8.83
CA GLU A 31 -9.60 9.94 8.25
C GLU A 31 -10.51 9.18 7.27
N VAL A 32 -10.07 8.06 6.71
CA VAL A 32 -10.82 7.26 5.75
C VAL A 32 -11.54 6.13 6.48
N ALA A 33 -12.77 6.42 6.91
CA ALA A 33 -13.65 5.40 7.42
C ALA A 33 -15.14 5.77 7.28
N THR A 34 -15.96 4.75 7.09
CA THR A 34 -17.41 4.86 7.18
C THR A 34 -17.84 4.46 8.59
N TYR A 35 -18.52 5.36 9.29
CA TYR A 35 -19.02 5.11 10.63
C TYR A 35 -20.44 4.56 10.56
N ALA A 36 -20.60 3.30 10.95
CA ALA A 36 -21.88 2.66 11.17
C ALA A 36 -22.23 2.68 12.67
N ALA A 37 -23.48 2.39 13.03
CA ALA A 37 -23.94 2.38 14.42
C ALA A 37 -23.04 1.51 15.33
N GLY A 38 -22.11 2.15 16.03
CA GLY A 38 -21.17 1.52 16.96
C GLY A 38 -19.93 0.86 16.33
N ARG A 39 -19.73 0.91 15.01
CA ARG A 39 -18.54 0.31 14.37
C ARG A 39 -17.97 1.18 13.26
N ARG A 40 -16.65 1.11 13.09
CA ARG A 40 -15.90 1.87 12.10
C ARG A 40 -15.41 0.94 10.99
N ILE A 41 -15.78 1.22 9.75
CA ILE A 41 -15.35 0.48 8.56
C ILE A 41 -14.19 1.26 7.93
N VAL A 42 -12.99 0.70 8.01
CA VAL A 42 -11.74 1.34 7.58
C VAL A 42 -11.60 1.34 6.06
N GLY A 43 -11.03 2.41 5.51
CA GLY A 43 -10.57 2.48 4.12
C GLY A 43 -11.67 2.72 3.10
N VAL A 44 -12.91 2.94 3.53
CA VAL A 44 -14.04 3.29 2.67
C VAL A 44 -14.72 4.53 3.19
N ARG A 45 -14.96 5.50 2.31
CA ARG A 45 -15.75 6.72 2.59
C ARG A 45 -16.90 6.79 1.60
N LEU A 46 -18.14 6.80 2.09
CA LEU A 46 -19.32 6.87 1.26
C LEU A 46 -20.01 8.24 1.35
N GLN A 47 -20.54 8.69 0.22
CA GLN A 47 -21.45 9.82 0.07
C GLN A 47 -22.71 9.32 -0.66
N GLU A 48 -23.71 10.18 -0.86
CA GLU A 48 -25.02 9.78 -1.40
C GLU A 48 -24.93 9.04 -2.75
N PHE A 49 -24.08 9.50 -3.67
CA PHE A 49 -23.92 8.95 -5.02
C PHE A 49 -22.49 8.59 -5.41
N SER A 50 -21.54 8.80 -4.50
CA SER A 50 -20.12 8.57 -4.74
C SER A 50 -19.45 7.96 -3.51
N GLY A 51 -18.23 7.48 -3.68
CA GLY A 51 -17.41 7.02 -2.59
C GLY A 51 -15.93 6.94 -2.96
N GLU A 52 -15.13 6.69 -1.94
CA GLU A 52 -13.70 6.47 -2.06
C GLU A 52 -13.33 5.16 -1.36
N VAL A 53 -12.36 4.47 -1.94
CA VAL A 53 -11.71 3.31 -1.34
C VAL A 53 -10.20 3.49 -1.38
N HIS A 54 -9.56 3.29 -0.23
CA HIS A 54 -8.12 3.46 -0.04
C HIS A 54 -7.47 2.09 0.14
N ILE A 55 -6.58 1.74 -0.80
CA ILE A 55 -6.01 0.40 -0.93
C ILE A 55 -4.49 0.43 -0.83
N GLU A 56 -3.94 -0.73 -0.50
CA GLU A 56 -2.52 -1.05 -0.64
C GLU A 56 -2.36 -2.09 -1.74
N VAL A 57 -1.33 -1.96 -2.57
CA VAL A 57 -1.16 -2.77 -3.78
C VAL A 57 0.17 -3.50 -3.79
N ASP A 58 0.17 -4.74 -4.26
CA ASP A 58 1.38 -5.53 -4.57
C ASP A 58 2.02 -5.04 -5.89
N LEU A 59 3.25 -4.51 -5.80
CA LEU A 59 4.05 -4.02 -6.93
C LEU A 59 4.53 -5.10 -7.89
N SER A 60 4.39 -6.38 -7.54
CA SER A 60 4.58 -7.46 -8.51
C SER A 60 3.54 -7.44 -9.64
N ARG A 61 2.45 -6.66 -9.46
CA ARG A 61 1.37 -6.45 -10.42
C ARG A 61 1.32 -5.00 -10.88
N ASN A 62 0.67 -4.78 -12.02
CA ASN A 62 0.42 -3.43 -12.52
C ASN A 62 -0.57 -2.71 -11.60
N VAL A 63 -0.12 -1.60 -11.01
CA VAL A 63 -0.90 -0.80 -10.07
C VAL A 63 -2.16 -0.21 -10.71
N MET A 64 -2.06 0.26 -11.96
CA MET A 64 -3.18 0.87 -12.66
C MET A 64 -4.26 -0.18 -12.99
N ASP A 65 -3.85 -1.34 -13.51
CA ASP A 65 -4.80 -2.43 -13.81
C ASP A 65 -5.50 -2.92 -12.52
N THR A 66 -4.76 -2.98 -11.40
CA THR A 66 -5.32 -3.34 -10.09
C THR A 66 -6.32 -2.30 -9.62
N ALA A 67 -5.98 -1.01 -9.69
CA ALA A 67 -6.87 0.08 -9.29
C ALA A 67 -8.13 0.16 -10.16
N GLU A 68 -8.01 -0.06 -11.47
CA GLU A 68 -9.17 -0.13 -12.37
C GLU A 68 -10.07 -1.32 -12.04
N GLY A 69 -9.49 -2.48 -11.74
CA GLY A 69 -10.21 -3.67 -11.28
C GLY A 69 -10.98 -3.40 -9.97
N VAL A 70 -10.35 -2.75 -9.01
CA VAL A 70 -10.99 -2.33 -7.75
C VAL A 70 -12.13 -1.36 -8.01
N ARG A 71 -11.92 -0.36 -8.88
CA ARG A 71 -12.95 0.61 -9.23
C ARG A 71 -14.19 -0.09 -9.80
N ALA A 72 -14.00 -0.94 -10.81
CA ALA A 72 -15.12 -1.66 -11.43
C ALA A 72 -15.86 -2.58 -10.44
N ALA A 73 -15.12 -3.29 -9.57
CA ALA A 73 -15.71 -4.17 -8.57
C ALA A 73 -16.52 -3.41 -7.51
N THR A 74 -15.99 -2.29 -7.03
CA THR A 74 -16.62 -1.48 -5.97
C THR A 74 -17.80 -0.64 -6.49
N GLU A 75 -17.74 -0.13 -7.72
CA GLU A 75 -18.87 0.52 -8.39
C GLU A 75 -20.03 -0.48 -8.56
N LYS A 76 -19.73 -1.71 -9.00
CA LYS A 76 -20.74 -2.77 -9.12
C LYS A 76 -21.36 -3.15 -7.78
N ALA A 77 -20.56 -3.22 -6.71
CA ALA A 77 -21.04 -3.60 -5.39
C ALA A 77 -21.89 -2.51 -4.73
N SER A 78 -21.55 -1.25 -4.93
CA SER A 78 -22.19 -0.11 -4.27
C SER A 78 -23.31 0.54 -5.09
N GLY A 79 -23.27 0.43 -6.42
CA GLY A 79 -24.10 1.21 -7.33
C GLY A 79 -23.75 2.71 -7.35
N ARG A 80 -22.56 3.09 -6.85
CA ARG A 80 -22.07 4.47 -6.75
C ARG A 80 -20.80 4.63 -7.56
N THR A 81 -20.50 5.85 -7.98
CA THR A 81 -19.20 6.15 -8.61
C THR A 81 -18.09 6.07 -7.56
N MET A 82 -17.05 5.27 -7.79
CA MET A 82 -15.99 5.06 -6.82
C MET A 82 -14.66 5.63 -7.31
N THR A 83 -13.99 6.38 -6.44
CA THR A 83 -12.60 6.79 -6.62
C THR A 83 -11.70 5.82 -5.86
N VAL A 84 -10.65 5.33 -6.51
CA VAL A 84 -9.65 4.45 -5.89
C VAL A 84 -8.39 5.26 -5.61
N ILE A 85 -7.94 5.20 -4.35
CA ILE A 85 -6.71 5.85 -3.91
C ILE A 85 -5.74 4.75 -3.47
N VAL A 86 -4.57 4.70 -4.10
CA VAL A 86 -3.49 3.81 -3.70
C VAL A 86 -2.63 4.57 -2.69
N GLU A 87 -2.67 4.14 -1.43
CA GLU A 87 -1.96 4.80 -0.32
C GLU A 87 -0.54 4.28 -0.16
N ASP A 88 -0.36 2.97 -0.36
CA ASP A 88 0.94 2.33 -0.25
C ASP A 88 1.08 1.17 -1.23
N VAL A 89 2.32 0.75 -1.40
CA VAL A 89 2.72 -0.30 -2.31
C VAL A 89 3.66 -1.26 -1.59
N THR A 90 3.31 -2.54 -1.62
CA THR A 90 4.15 -3.60 -1.05
C THR A 90 4.92 -4.29 -2.15
N VAL A 91 6.17 -4.62 -1.88
CA VAL A 91 6.90 -5.63 -2.65
C VAL A 91 6.93 -6.84 -1.75
N ALA A 92 6.57 -8.02 -2.25
CA ALA A 92 6.82 -9.24 -1.49
C ALA A 92 8.29 -9.25 -1.05
N ASP A 93 8.54 -9.46 0.24
CA ASP A 93 9.90 -9.72 0.70
C ASP A 93 10.43 -10.87 -0.16
N PRO A 94 11.60 -10.73 -0.80
CA PRO A 94 12.21 -11.87 -1.46
C PRO A 94 12.29 -13.00 -0.40
N PRO A 95 11.95 -14.25 -0.76
CA PRO A 95 12.02 -15.35 0.20
C PRO A 95 13.40 -15.32 0.85
N ALA A 96 13.45 -15.37 2.19
CA ALA A 96 14.69 -15.26 2.94
C ALA A 96 15.75 -16.21 2.36
N GLY A 97 16.66 -15.62 1.57
CA GLY A 97 17.46 -16.34 0.59
C GLY A 97 18.41 -15.36 -0.07
N GLU A 98 19.55 -15.20 0.59
CA GLU A 98 20.78 -14.55 0.10
C GLU A 98 20.62 -13.06 -0.24
N HIS A 99 20.71 -12.23 0.80
CA HIS A 99 21.55 -11.04 0.66
C HIS A 99 22.95 -11.56 0.33
N THR A 100 23.26 -11.76 -0.95
CA THR A 100 24.65 -11.80 -1.37
C THR A 100 25.19 -10.42 -0.99
N GLU A 101 26.04 -10.45 0.04
CA GLU A 101 26.93 -9.39 0.44
C GLU A 101 27.31 -8.61 -0.81
N HIS A 102 27.01 -7.30 -0.87
CA HIS A 102 27.48 -6.46 -1.95
C HIS A 102 28.99 -6.70 -2.06
N GLU A 103 29.41 -7.39 -3.12
CA GLU A 103 30.80 -7.73 -3.34
C GLU A 103 31.61 -6.45 -3.21
N ASN A 104 32.48 -6.42 -2.21
CA ASN A 104 33.34 -5.30 -1.91
C ASN A 104 34.12 -4.95 -3.19
N VAL A 105 33.78 -3.81 -3.83
CA VAL A 105 34.44 -3.36 -5.05
C VAL A 105 35.94 -3.21 -4.75
N PRO A 106 36.83 -4.06 -5.30
CA PRO A 106 38.25 -3.94 -5.03
C PRO A 106 38.76 -2.68 -5.73
N GLY A 107 39.07 -1.62 -4.98
CA GLY A 107 39.66 -0.43 -5.57
C GLY A 107 39.59 0.88 -4.77
N ALA A 108 38.76 0.99 -3.73
CA ALA A 108 38.81 2.16 -2.86
C ALA A 108 39.85 1.95 -1.74
N GLN A 109 41.13 1.87 -2.11
CA GLN A 109 42.19 2.05 -1.13
C GLN A 109 42.18 3.51 -0.68
N ASP A 110 41.97 3.74 0.62
CA ASP A 110 42.28 4.98 1.30
C ASP A 110 43.69 5.46 0.91
N PRO A 111 43.90 6.73 0.51
CA PRO A 111 45.23 7.31 0.46
C PRO A 111 45.69 7.58 1.89
N SER A 112 45.99 6.52 2.66
CA SER A 112 46.68 6.60 3.94
C SER A 112 48.15 6.93 3.69
N GLY A 113 48.40 8.18 3.31
CA GLY A 113 49.71 8.79 3.16
C GLY A 113 49.94 9.89 4.20
N LEU A 114 49.69 9.61 5.47
CA LEU A 114 50.21 10.42 6.57
C LEU A 114 51.25 9.58 7.31
N SER A 115 52.47 9.66 6.78
CA SER A 115 53.69 9.15 7.39
C SER A 115 53.76 9.62 8.85
N ALA A 116 53.67 8.68 9.78
CA ALA A 116 54.16 8.88 11.13
C ALA A 116 55.67 9.14 11.03
N ALA A 117 56.10 10.35 11.38
CA ALA A 117 57.51 10.60 11.63
C ALA A 117 57.85 9.88 12.95
N ASP A 118 58.64 8.81 12.80
CA ASP A 118 59.35 8.14 13.87
C ASP A 118 60.13 9.17 14.71
N GLY A 119 59.80 9.21 16.01
CA GLY A 119 60.76 9.60 17.02
C GLY A 119 61.36 8.34 17.62
N ASP A 120 62.69 8.19 17.55
CA ASP A 120 63.57 7.88 18.69
C ASP A 120 65.03 7.64 18.23
N ARG A 121 65.92 8.58 18.58
CA ARG A 121 67.28 8.44 19.15
C ARG A 121 68.22 9.60 18.82
#